data_AF-T0YTE3-F1
#
_entry.id   AF-T0YTE3-F1
#
_cell.length_a   1.000
_cell.length_b   1.000
_cell.length_c   1.000
_cell.angle_alpha   90.00
_cell.angle_beta   90.00
_cell.angle_gamma   90.00
#
_symmetry.space_group_name_H-M   'P 1'
#
loop_
_entity.id
_entity.type
_entity.pdbx_description
1 polymer ?
#
loop_
_entity_poly.entity_id
_entity_poly.type
_entity_poly.pdbx_seq_one_letter_code
_entity_poly.pdbx_strand_id
1 'polypeptide(L)'
;MYLLVQPTGARLFRFNYRRPGTGKRNTLALGMFPDVSLRKARDRRDEARALLADGIDPSTQRKAGKTDSADTFEAIAREWYAKHKAKWTPS
;
A
#
# COMPACT_ATOMS: atom_id res chain seq x y z
N MET A 1 -8.11 0.28 -17.00
CA MET A 1 -8.24 1.18 -15.84
C MET A 1 -9.55 1.92 -16.00
N TYR A 2 -10.23 2.21 -14.89
CA TYR A 2 -11.44 3.02 -14.86
C TYR A 2 -11.39 3.97 -13.65
N LEU A 3 -12.24 5.00 -13.69
CA LEU A 3 -12.48 5.87 -12.56
C LEU A 3 -13.76 5.37 -11.85
N LEU A 4 -13.62 4.97 -10.59
CA LEU A 4 -14.75 4.65 -9.73
C LEU A 4 -15.21 5.92 -9.02
N VAL A 5 -16.43 6.35 -9.30
CA VAL A 5 -17.08 7.45 -8.55
C VAL A 5 -17.94 6.82 -7.47
N GLN A 6 -17.61 7.10 -6.20
CA GLN A 6 -18.38 6.62 -5.06
C GLN A 6 -19.58 7.55 -4.79
N PRO A 7 -20.66 7.06 -4.16
CA PRO A 7 -21.78 7.90 -3.74
C PRO A 7 -21.36 9.07 -2.84
N THR A 8 -20.26 8.92 -2.10
CA THR A 8 -19.65 9.95 -1.27
C THR A 8 -18.96 11.07 -2.07
N GLY A 9 -18.90 10.97 -3.40
CA GLY A 9 -18.20 11.91 -4.29
C GLY A 9 -16.71 11.59 -4.50
N ALA A 10 -16.16 10.62 -3.77
CA ALA A 10 -14.78 10.20 -3.95
C ALA A 10 -14.54 9.57 -5.34
N ARG A 11 -13.45 9.96 -5.99
CA ARG A 11 -13.10 9.52 -7.34
C ARG A 11 -11.80 8.72 -7.31
N LEU A 12 -11.89 7.41 -7.50
CA LEU A 12 -10.78 6.48 -7.33
C LEU A 12 -10.34 5.88 -8.66
N PHE A 13 -9.06 6.00 -9.01
CA PHE A 13 -8.50 5.25 -10.13
C PHE A 13 -8.31 3.79 -9.75
N ARG A 14 -8.96 2.89 -10.50
CA ARG A 14 -8.92 1.44 -10.28
C ARG A 14 -8.48 0.70 -11.53
N PHE A 15 -7.75 -0.40 -11.34
CA PHE A 15 -7.28 -1.26 -12.40
C PHE A 15 -7.52 -2.72 -12.06
N ASN A 16 -8.40 -3.36 -12.84
CA ASN A 16 -8.65 -4.79 -12.71
C ASN A 16 -7.61 -5.59 -13.48
N TYR A 17 -7.09 -6.64 -12.86
CA TYR A 17 -6.11 -7.55 -13.43
C TYR A 17 -6.32 -8.97 -12.88
N ARG A 18 -5.55 -9.94 -13.38
CA ARG A 18 -5.47 -11.29 -12.84
C ARG A 18 -4.10 -11.48 -12.20
N ARG A 19 -4.08 -12.00 -10.97
CA ARG A 19 -2.82 -12.26 -10.27
C ARG A 19 -2.01 -13.32 -11.02
N PRO A 20 -0.71 -13.10 -11.26
CA PRO A 20 0.17 -14.13 -11.77
C PRO A 20 0.22 -15.32 -10.78
N GLY A 21 0.42 -16.53 -11.29
CA GLY A 21 0.38 -17.77 -10.53
C GLY A 21 -1.03 -18.28 -10.18
N THR A 22 -1.90 -17.44 -9.60
CA THR A 22 -3.24 -17.90 -9.13
C THR A 22 -4.38 -17.66 -10.12
N GLY A 23 -4.23 -16.76 -11.09
CA GLY A 23 -5.26 -16.43 -12.08
C GLY A 23 -6.50 -15.70 -11.53
N LYS A 24 -6.56 -15.51 -10.20
CA LYS A 24 -7.67 -14.85 -9.50
C LYS A 24 -7.75 -13.38 -9.89
N ARG A 25 -8.98 -12.88 -10.09
CA ARG A 25 -9.23 -11.46 -10.38
C ARG A 25 -8.88 -10.63 -9.15
N ASN A 26 -8.23 -9.49 -9.37
CA ASN A 26 -7.92 -8.53 -8.33
C ASN A 26 -8.04 -7.09 -8.87
N THR A 27 -8.18 -6.13 -7.97
CA THR A 27 -8.30 -4.71 -8.30
C THR A 27 -7.19 -3.93 -7.62
N LEU A 28 -6.32 -3.32 -8.43
CA LEU A 28 -5.28 -2.40 -8.00
C LEU A 28 -5.86 -0.99 -7.88
N ALA A 29 -5.59 -0.31 -6.76
CA ALA A 29 -5.87 1.12 -6.63
C ALA A 29 -4.68 1.93 -7.19
N LEU A 30 -4.94 2.89 -8.06
CA LEU A 30 -3.90 3.71 -8.70
C LEU A 30 -3.84 5.13 -8.13
N GLY A 31 -4.78 5.51 -7.29
CA GLY A 31 -4.85 6.84 -6.67
C GLY A 31 -6.27 7.35 -6.50
N MET A 32 -6.41 8.52 -5.89
CA MET A 32 -7.64 9.29 -5.80
C MET A 32 -7.48 10.58 -6.62
N PHE A 33 -8.51 10.99 -7.34
CA PHE A 33 -8.58 12.31 -7.97
C PHE A 33 -9.11 13.34 -6.94
N PRO A 34 -8.57 14.57 -6.88
CA PRO A 34 -7.59 15.18 -7.80
C PRO A 34 -6.11 14.93 -7.45
N ASP A 35 -5.82 14.38 -6.27
CA ASP A 35 -4.45 14.17 -5.76
C ASP A 35 -3.52 13.44 -6.74
N VAL A 36 -4.11 12.52 -7.51
CA VAL A 36 -3.46 11.83 -8.62
C VAL A 36 -4.13 12.30 -9.91
N SER A 37 -3.33 12.90 -10.80
CA SER A 37 -3.80 13.28 -12.13
C SER A 37 -4.07 12.05 -13.00
N LEU A 38 -4.91 12.20 -14.03
CA LEU A 38 -5.18 11.13 -14.99
C LEU A 38 -3.90 10.61 -15.67
N ARG A 39 -2.94 11.52 -15.95
CA ARG A 39 -1.63 11.15 -16.52
C ARG A 39 -0.89 10.21 -15.57
N LYS A 40 -0.69 10.63 -14.32
CA LYS A 40 -0.02 9.84 -13.29
C LYS A 40 -0.72 8.50 -13.02
N ALA A 41 -2.05 8.47 -13.09
CA ALA A 41 -2.80 7.21 -12.97
C ALA A 41 -2.55 6.26 -14.16
N ARG A 42 -2.38 6.78 -15.38
CA ARG A 42 -2.01 5.97 -16.56
C ARG A 42 -0.58 5.46 -16.46
N ASP A 43 0.36 6.29 -16.00
CA ASP A 43 1.75 5.88 -15.81
C ASP A 43 1.83 4.71 -14.82
N ARG A 44 1.16 4.81 -13.67
CA ARG A 44 1.05 3.72 -12.67
C ARG A 44 0.38 2.45 -13.21
N ARG A 45 -0.58 2.60 -14.14
CA ARG A 45 -1.21 1.44 -14.81
C ARG A 45 -0.19 0.74 -15.70
N ASP A 46 0.63 1.49 -16.41
CA ASP A 46 1.61 0.94 -17.35
C ASP A 46 2.77 0.27 -16.62
N GLU A 47 3.23 0.85 -15.50
CA GLU A 47 4.12 0.18 -14.54
C GLU A 47 3.53 -1.15 -14.03
N ALA A 48 2.26 -1.14 -13.60
CA ALA A 48 1.60 -2.37 -13.14
C ALA A 48 1.46 -3.42 -14.24
N ARG A 49 1.32 -3.01 -15.51
CA ARG A 49 1.27 -3.93 -16.65
C ARG A 49 2.63 -4.54 -16.95
N ALA A 50 3.71 -3.76 -16.84
CA ALA A 50 5.07 -4.27 -16.99
C ALA A 50 5.36 -5.37 -15.95
N LEU A 51 5.03 -5.11 -14.67
CA LEU A 51 5.18 -6.11 -13.62
C LEU A 51 4.39 -7.40 -13.89
N LEU A 52 3.16 -7.26 -14.39
CA LEU A 52 2.35 -8.43 -14.74
C LEU A 52 2.91 -9.22 -15.92
N ALA A 53 3.56 -8.57 -16.87
CA ALA A 53 4.26 -9.23 -17.98
C ALA A 53 5.45 -10.06 -17.46
N ASP A 54 6.13 -9.56 -16.43
CA ASP A 54 7.22 -10.26 -15.74
C ASP A 54 6.72 -11.34 -14.75
N GLY A 55 5.40 -11.55 -14.65
CA GLY A 55 4.80 -12.50 -13.71
C GLY A 55 4.82 -12.05 -12.25
N ILE A 56 5.06 -10.77 -11.98
CA ILE A 56 5.13 -10.18 -10.64
C ILE A 56 3.76 -9.58 -10.27
N ASP A 57 3.26 -9.88 -9.07
CA ASP A 57 2.00 -9.30 -8.58
C ASP A 57 2.23 -7.82 -8.14
N PRO A 58 1.62 -6.82 -8.82
CA PRO A 58 1.83 -5.41 -8.52
C PRO A 58 1.28 -4.97 -7.16
N SER A 59 0.47 -5.79 -6.48
CA SER A 59 0.01 -5.48 -5.12
C SER A 59 1.11 -5.60 -4.06
N THR A 60 2.22 -6.28 -4.37
CA THR A 60 3.35 -6.49 -3.46
C THR A 60 4.20 -5.23 -3.25
N GLN A 61 4.49 -4.48 -4.32
CA GLN A 61 5.26 -3.23 -4.24
C GLN A 61 4.61 -2.19 -3.32
N ARG A 62 3.27 -2.14 -3.28
CA ARG A 62 2.56 -1.20 -2.40
C ARG A 62 2.62 -1.59 -0.92
N LYS A 63 2.74 -2.89 -0.62
CA LYS A 63 2.90 -3.35 0.77
C LYS A 63 4.29 -3.05 1.30
N ALA A 64 5.32 -3.18 0.46
CA ALA A 64 6.70 -2.87 0.84
C ALA A 64 6.84 -1.43 1.36
N GLY A 65 6.25 -0.45 0.68
CA GLY A 65 6.26 0.97 1.11
C GLY A 65 5.33 1.32 2.28
N LYS A 66 4.58 0.37 2.84
CA LYS A 66 3.75 0.54 4.05
C LYS A 66 4.31 -0.17 5.28
N THR A 67 5.44 -0.85 5.13
CA THR A 67 6.17 -1.44 6.25
C THR A 67 7.07 -0.37 6.84
N ASP A 68 6.46 0.75 7.27
CA ASP A 68 7.17 1.68 8.12
C ASP A 68 7.63 0.88 9.34
N SER A 69 8.94 0.85 9.54
CA SER A 69 9.65 -0.03 10.48
C SER A 69 9.36 0.29 11.96
N ALA A 70 8.29 1.04 12.24
CA ALA A 70 7.91 1.58 13.53
C ALA A 70 7.02 0.64 14.37
N ASP A 71 6.35 -0.34 13.76
CA ASP A 71 5.41 -1.24 14.45
C ASP A 71 6.02 -2.60 14.86
N THR A 72 7.35 -2.69 14.98
CA THR A 72 7.97 -3.92 15.51
C THR A 72 7.83 -3.97 17.03
N PHE A 73 7.55 -5.16 17.57
CA PHE A 73 7.45 -5.35 19.02
C PHE A 73 8.71 -4.87 19.75
N GLU A 74 9.88 -5.06 19.15
CA GLU A 74 11.16 -4.62 19.70
C GLU A 74 11.24 -3.08 19.84
N ALA A 75 10.82 -2.33 18.82
CA ALA A 75 10.80 -0.87 18.87
C ALA A 75 9.89 -0.35 19.99
N ILE A 76 8.69 -0.92 20.10
CA ILE A 76 7.69 -0.56 21.12
C ILE A 76 8.19 -0.95 22.53
N ALA A 77 8.78 -2.14 22.70
CA ALA A 77 9.29 -2.60 23.98
C ALA A 77 10.47 -1.76 24.48
N ARG A 78 11.38 -1.34 23.60
CA ARG A 78 12.49 -0.45 23.94
C ARG A 78 12.00 0.94 24.35
N GLU A 79 11.02 1.50 23.64
CA GLU A 79 10.41 2.79 23.98
C GLU A 79 9.71 2.73 25.35
N TRP A 80 8.94 1.68 25.59
CA TRP A 80 8.27 1.44 26.87
C TRP A 80 9.29 1.30 28.01
N TYR A 81 10.32 0.48 27.83
CA TYR A 81 11.37 0.28 28.84
C TYR A 81 12.08 1.59 29.19
N ALA A 82 12.44 2.41 28.19
CA ALA A 82 13.07 3.70 28.42
C ALA A 82 12.17 4.66 29.24
N LYS A 83 10.85 4.69 28.93
CA LYS A 83 9.87 5.53 29.65
C LYS A 83 9.65 5.11 31.10
N HIS A 84 9.70 3.81 31.38
CA HIS A 84 9.33 3.28 32.69
C HIS A 84 10.52 3.01 33.62
N LYS A 85 11.73 2.77 33.09
CA LYS A 85 12.94 2.50 33.88
C LYS A 85 13.25 3.59 34.92
N ALA A 86 12.99 4.86 34.61
CA ALA A 86 13.24 5.98 35.52
C ALA A 86 12.34 5.98 36.76
N LYS A 87 11.22 5.26 36.74
CA LYS A 87 10.25 5.18 37.86
C LYS A 87 10.43 3.94 38.73
N TRP A 88 11.44 3.11 38.46
CA TRP A 88 11.63 1.86 39.17
C TRP A 88 12.60 2.06 40.33
N THR A 89 12.15 1.78 41.54
CA THR A 89 13.01 1.70 42.72
C THR A 89 13.83 0.40 42.66
N PRO A 90 15.14 0.45 42.97
CA PRO A 90 15.94 -0.75 43.11
C PRO A 90 15.40 -1.59 44.29
N SER A 91 15.40 -2.92 44.12
CA SER A 91 15.23 -3.85 45.23
C SER A 91 16.48 -3.90 46.10
#